data_AF-A0A1M4YJX4-F1
#
_entry.id   AF-A0A1M4YJX4-F1
#
_cell.length_a   1.000
_cell.length_b   1.000
_cell.length_c   1.000
_cell.angle_alpha   90.00
_cell.angle_beta   90.00
_cell.angle_gamma   90.00
#
_symmetry.space_group_name_H-M   'P 1'
#
loop_
_entity.id
_entity.type
_entity.pdbx_description
1 polymer ?
#
loop_
_entity_poly.entity_id
_entity_poly.type
_entity_poly.pdbx_seq_one_letter_code
_entity_poly.pdbx_strand_id
1 'polypeptide(L)'
;MVDENIINIVREAMQGSPEAFSKLVEVFTPMLRSIARCYLNEYFDIEDVLQDVWIKIYTNLDTLREPEKFKSWIAKIMRYHCIKACKTQRAIHGR
;
A
#
# COMPACT_ATOMS: atom_id res chain seq x y z
N MET A 1 -17.14 -14.79 -5.89
CA MET A 1 -16.17 -15.51 -6.74
C MET A 1 -15.01 -14.64 -7.24
N VAL A 2 -14.75 -13.47 -6.64
CA VAL A 2 -13.58 -12.62 -7.00
C VAL A 2 -12.45 -12.74 -5.94
N ASP A 3 -12.75 -13.32 -4.78
CA ASP A 3 -11.86 -13.33 -3.61
C ASP A 3 -10.87 -14.51 -3.55
N GLU A 4 -11.24 -15.70 -4.05
CA GLU A 4 -10.37 -16.89 -3.98
C GLU A 4 -9.11 -16.75 -4.85
N ASN A 5 -9.24 -16.11 -6.02
CA ASN A 5 -8.12 -15.86 -6.92
C ASN A 5 -7.13 -14.86 -6.32
N ILE A 6 -7.61 -13.79 -5.67
CA ILE A 6 -6.74 -12.81 -5.03
C ILE A 6 -5.98 -13.42 -3.85
N ILE A 7 -6.64 -14.26 -3.04
CA ILE A 7 -5.98 -14.96 -1.94
C ILE A 7 -4.84 -15.85 -2.46
N ASN A 8 -5.02 -16.53 -3.59
CA ASN A 8 -3.95 -17.33 -4.19
C ASN A 8 -2.78 -16.45 -4.66
N ILE A 9 -3.07 -15.35 -5.35
CA ILE A 9 -2.02 -14.41 -5.81
C ILE A 9 -1.25 -13.83 -4.61
N VAL A 10 -1.92 -13.52 -3.49
CA VAL A 10 -1.25 -13.09 -2.26
C VAL A 10 -0.31 -14.18 -1.73
N ARG A 11 -0.74 -15.44 -1.70
CA ARG A 11 0.09 -16.57 -1.27
C ARG A 11 1.30 -16.78 -2.18
N GLU A 12 1.13 -16.66 -3.49
CA GLU A 12 2.23 -16.75 -4.46
C GLU A 12 3.23 -15.60 -4.28
N ALA A 13 2.74 -14.38 -4.04
CA ALA A 13 3.58 -13.23 -3.76
C ALA A 13 4.37 -13.40 -2.45
N MET A 14 3.76 -13.96 -1.40
CA MET A 14 4.44 -14.31 -0.15
C MET A 14 5.53 -15.37 -0.33
N GLN A 15 5.42 -16.23 -1.34
CA GLN A 15 6.44 -17.22 -1.71
C GLN A 15 7.55 -16.62 -2.60
N GLY A 16 7.49 -15.32 -2.88
CA GLY A 16 8.50 -14.60 -3.64
C GLY A 16 8.22 -14.51 -5.15
N SER A 17 7.01 -14.83 -5.62
CA SER A 17 6.65 -14.66 -7.03
C SER A 17 6.55 -13.17 -7.40
N PRO A 18 7.44 -12.63 -8.25
CA PRO A 18 7.39 -11.22 -8.65
C PRO A 18 6.16 -10.92 -9.52
N GLU A 19 5.74 -11.89 -10.33
CA GLU A 19 4.57 -11.77 -11.20
C GLU A 19 3.28 -11.68 -10.39
N ALA A 20 3.18 -12.48 -9.32
CA ALA A 20 2.04 -12.42 -8.40
C ALA A 20 2.01 -11.06 -7.70
N PHE A 21 3.16 -10.56 -7.24
CA PHE A 21 3.25 -9.24 -6.64
C PHE A 21 2.85 -8.12 -7.60
N SER A 22 3.32 -8.16 -8.86
CA SER A 22 2.94 -7.19 -9.89
C SER A 22 1.43 -7.13 -10.08
N LYS A 23 0.75 -8.29 -10.13
CA LYS A 23 -0.71 -8.35 -10.22
C LYS A 23 -1.39 -7.68 -9.02
N LEU A 24 -0.86 -7.85 -7.80
CA LEU A 24 -1.38 -7.16 -6.62
C LEU A 24 -1.19 -5.64 -6.74
N VAL A 25 -0.04 -5.21 -7.24
CA VAL A 25 0.24 -3.78 -7.49
C VAL A 25 -0.79 -3.21 -8.44
N GLU A 26 -1.01 -3.83 -9.59
CA GLU A 26 -1.98 -3.38 -10.59
C GLU A 26 -3.41 -3.30 -10.05
N VAL A 27 -3.85 -4.35 -9.33
CA VAL A 27 -5.23 -4.45 -8.81
C VAL A 27 -5.50 -3.42 -7.70
N PHE A 28 -4.54 -3.22 -6.79
CA PHE A 28 -4.79 -2.42 -5.59
C PHE A 28 -4.28 -0.97 -5.68
N THR A 29 -3.45 -0.63 -6.66
CA THR A 29 -2.94 0.75 -6.84
C THR A 29 -4.08 1.78 -6.95
N PRO A 30 -5.16 1.58 -7.73
CA PRO A 30 -6.26 2.55 -7.79
C PRO A 30 -6.92 2.82 -6.43
N MET A 31 -7.04 1.79 -5.59
CA MET A 31 -7.57 1.89 -4.23
C MET A 31 -6.62 2.67 -3.33
N LEU A 32 -5.32 2.33 -3.33
CA LEU A 32 -4.32 3.04 -2.54
C LEU A 32 -4.19 4.50 -2.96
N ARG A 33 -4.23 4.78 -4.27
CA ARG A 33 -4.22 6.15 -4.81
C ARG A 33 -5.42 6.97 -4.30
N SER A 34 -6.60 6.35 -4.28
CA SER A 34 -7.81 7.00 -3.75
C SER A 34 -7.67 7.32 -2.27
N ILE A 35 -7.08 6.41 -1.48
CA ILE A 35 -6.74 6.68 -0.08
C ILE A 35 -5.74 7.83 0.02
N ALA A 36 -4.67 7.83 -0.77
CA ALA A 36 -3.66 8.90 -0.77
C ALA A 36 -4.29 10.30 -0.93
N ARG A 37 -5.17 10.43 -1.93
CA ARG A 37 -5.86 11.68 -2.28
C ARG A 37 -6.75 12.22 -1.15
N CYS A 38 -7.25 11.35 -0.28
CA CYS A 38 -8.05 11.80 0.87
C CYS A 38 -7.21 12.40 2.00
N TYR A 39 -5.90 12.12 2.06
CA TYR A 39 -5.04 12.52 3.17
C TYR A 39 -3.95 13.54 2.77
N LEU A 40 -3.51 13.49 1.52
CA LEU A 40 -2.39 14.29 1.02
C LEU A 40 -2.89 15.50 0.22
N ASN A 41 -2.21 16.63 0.39
CA ASN A 41 -2.44 17.86 -0.37
C ASN A 41 -1.52 17.91 -1.61
N GLU A 42 -1.61 19.01 -2.38
CA GLU A 42 -0.87 19.23 -3.64
C GLU A 42 0.66 19.21 -3.52
N TYR A 43 1.19 19.34 -2.31
CA TYR A 43 2.64 19.32 -2.06
C TYR A 43 3.24 17.91 -2.05
N PHE A 44 2.43 16.86 -2.13
CA PHE A 44 2.91 15.49 -2.23
C PHE A 44 2.70 14.94 -3.64
N ASP A 45 3.75 14.35 -4.21
CA ASP A 45 3.59 13.48 -5.36
C ASP A 45 2.97 12.15 -4.90
N ILE A 46 1.77 11.86 -5.40
CA ILE A 46 1.04 10.65 -5.03
C ILE A 46 1.73 9.40 -5.55
N GLU A 47 2.40 9.47 -6.70
CA GLU A 47 3.08 8.32 -7.28
C GLU A 47 4.33 7.95 -6.48
N ASP A 48 5.09 8.94 -5.99
CA ASP A 48 6.21 8.70 -5.07
C ASP A 48 5.73 8.02 -3.79
N VAL A 49 4.64 8.51 -3.21
CA VAL A 49 4.03 7.95 -1.99
C VAL A 49 3.57 6.50 -2.23
N LEU A 50 2.96 6.23 -3.38
CA LEU A 50 2.54 4.87 -3.74
C LEU A 50 3.73 3.93 -3.86
N GLN A 51 4.82 4.39 -4.49
CA GLN A 51 6.04 3.59 -4.62
C GLN A 51 6.64 3.25 -3.26
N ASP A 52 6.79 4.22 -2.36
CA ASP A 52 7.26 4.02 -1.00
C ASP A 52 6.39 3.02 -0.21
N VAL A 53 5.07 3.12 -0.39
CA VAL A 53 4.11 2.23 0.26
C VAL A 53 4.19 0.82 -0.32
N TRP A 54 4.36 0.66 -1.62
CA TRP A 54 4.54 -0.65 -2.25
C TRP A 54 5.85 -1.32 -1.82
N ILE A 55 6.94 -0.57 -1.67
CA ILE A 55 8.20 -1.07 -1.10
C ILE A 55 7.98 -1.56 0.34
N LYS A 56 7.25 -0.79 1.16
CA LYS A 56 6.88 -1.21 2.53
C LYS A 56 6.02 -2.46 2.54
N ILE A 57 5.05 -2.55 1.64
CA ILE A 57 4.18 -3.72 1.50
C ILE A 57 5.02 -4.95 1.14
N TYR A 58 5.89 -4.84 0.13
CA TYR A 58 6.76 -5.93 -0.30
C TYR A 58 7.68 -6.41 0.84
N THR A 59 8.36 -5.48 1.52
CA THR A 59 9.30 -5.77 2.60
C THR A 59 8.67 -6.30 3.89
N ASN A 60 7.36 -6.17 4.06
CA ASN A 60 6.63 -6.67 5.23
C ASN A 60 5.62 -7.76 4.85
N LEU A 61 5.64 -8.24 3.60
CA LEU A 61 4.63 -9.16 3.09
C LEU A 61 4.64 -10.49 3.87
N ASP A 62 5.81 -10.92 4.33
CA ASP A 62 6.01 -12.10 5.19
C ASP A 62 5.31 -11.98 6.56
N THR A 63 5.07 -10.75 7.02
CA THR A 63 4.40 -10.50 8.31
C THR A 63 2.88 -10.68 8.26
N LEU A 64 2.31 -10.81 7.06
CA LEU A 64 0.88 -11.02 6.86
C LEU A 64 0.49 -12.45 7.22
N ARG A 65 -0.20 -12.63 8.35
CA ARG A 65 -0.64 -13.95 8.83
C ARG A 65 -1.86 -14.50 8.09
N GLU A 66 -2.74 -13.61 7.64
CA GLU A 66 -4.04 -13.95 7.06
C GLU A 66 -4.14 -13.34 5.66
N PRO A 67 -3.91 -14.11 4.59
CA PRO A 67 -3.95 -13.60 3.20
C PRO A 67 -5.28 -12.94 2.81
N GLU A 68 -6.39 -13.41 3.38
CA GLU A 68 -7.72 -12.82 3.19
C GLU A 68 -7.81 -11.36 3.70
N LYS A 69 -6.95 -10.96 4.64
CA LYS A 69 -6.90 -9.60 5.19
C LYS A 69 -5.98 -8.68 4.42
N PHE A 70 -5.38 -9.12 3.31
CA PHE A 70 -4.41 -8.34 2.52
C PHE A 70 -4.91 -6.93 2.22
N LYS A 71 -6.14 -6.79 1.71
CA LYS A 71 -6.75 -5.48 1.38
C LYS A 71 -6.77 -4.53 2.57
N SER A 72 -7.23 -4.99 3.72
CA SER A 72 -7.30 -4.17 4.95
C SER A 72 -5.92 -3.86 5.50
N TRP A 73 -4.98 -4.80 5.37
CA TRP A 73 -3.59 -4.66 5.79
C TRP A 73 -2.84 -3.59 4.98
N ILE A 74 -2.91 -3.61 3.64
CA ILE A 74 -2.28 -2.58 2.80
C ILE A 74 -2.93 -1.21 3.00
N ALA A 75 -4.25 -1.16 3.21
CA ALA A 75 -4.95 0.09 3.49
C ALA A 75 -4.48 0.72 4.82
N LYS A 76 -4.15 -0.10 5.83
CA LYS A 76 -3.59 0.38 7.09
C LYS A 76 -2.19 0.97 6.90
N ILE A 77 -1.34 0.30 6.13
CA ILE A 77 0.02 0.79 5.80
C ILE A 77 -0.07 2.15 5.09
N MET A 78 -0.94 2.26 4.09
CA MET A 78 -1.14 3.49 3.34
C MET A 78 -1.59 4.65 4.23
N ARG A 79 -2.64 4.46 5.03
CA ARG A 79 -3.13 5.50 5.95
C ARG A 79 -2.05 5.94 6.94
N TYR A 80 -1.33 4.98 7.52
CA TYR A 80 -0.24 5.29 8.44
C TYR A 80 0.84 6.13 7.76
N HIS A 81 1.21 5.77 6.53
CA HIS A 81 2.20 6.48 5.76
C HIS A 81 1.75 7.92 5.43
N CYS A 82 0.51 8.11 4.96
CA CYS A 82 -0.03 9.45 4.69
C CYS A 82 -0.11 10.34 5.94
N ILE A 83 -0.57 9.79 7.07
CA ILE A 83 -0.62 10.52 8.35
C ILE A 83 0.78 10.93 8.80
N LYS A 84 1.77 10.03 8.65
CA LYS A 84 3.16 10.33 8.98
C LYS A 84 3.71 11.44 8.08
N ALA A 85 3.48 11.36 6.77
CA ALA A 85 3.92 12.35 5.80
C ALA A 85 3.36 13.75 6.11
N CYS A 86 2.05 13.86 6.37
CA CYS A 86 1.41 15.12 6.75
C CYS A 86 1.98 15.71 8.05
N LYS A 87 2.26 14.87 9.06
CA LYS A 87 2.90 15.32 10.32
C LYS A 87 4.29 15.91 10.08
N THR A 88 5.12 15.24 9.28
CA THR A 88 6.47 15.72 8.96
C THR A 88 6.42 17.03 8.18
N GLN A 89 5.54 17.14 7.17
CA GLN A 89 5.38 18.36 6.39
C GLN A 89 5.01 19.58 7.25
N ARG A 90 4.08 19.42 8.20
CA ARG A 90 3.70 20.49 9.14
C ARG A 90 4.85 20.97 10.00
N ALA A 91 5.76 20.07 10.40
CA ALA A 91 6.95 20.44 11.17
C ALA A 91 7.98 21.24 10.35
N ILE A 92 8.00 21.06 9.02
CA ILE A 92 8.91 21.76 8.10
C ILE A 92 8.36 23.15 7.73
N HIS A 93 7.06 23.26 7.45
CA HIS A 93 6.42 24.52 7.01
C HIS A 93 5.86 25.37 8.15
N GLY A 94 5.78 24.83 9.37
CA GLY A 94 5.33 25.55 10.57
C GLY A 94 6.45 26.32 11.29
N ARG A 95 7.55 26.65 10.61
CA ARG A 95 8.60 27.56 11.09
C ARG A 95 8.72 28.76 10.18
#